data_AF-A0A537V0Q4-F1
#
_entry.id   AF-A0A537V0Q4-F1
#
_cell.length_a   1.000
_cell.length_b   1.000
_cell.length_c   1.000
_cell.angle_alpha   90.00
_cell.angle_beta   90.00
_cell.angle_gamma   90.00
#
_symmetry.space_group_name_H-M   'P 1'
#
loop_
_entity.id
_entity.type
_entity.pdbx_description
1 polymer ?
#
loop_
_entity_poly.entity_id
_entity_poly.type
_entity_poly.pdbx_seq_one_letter_code
_entity_poly.pdbx_strand_id
1 'polypeptide(L)' 'PQIAVHMLAAVPNGTYVECFPDPERDPLWAGFITNRAPIRDGIIEVPQGPGFGLELDWDKVNKYRLDR' A
#
# COMPACT_ATOMS: atom_id res chain seq x y z
N PRO A 1 0.53 4.14 1.87
CA PRO A 1 0.26 3.54 3.20
C PRO A 1 0.59 2.04 3.37
N GLN A 2 1.42 1.43 2.50
CA GLN A 2 1.70 -0.01 2.46
C GLN A 2 2.16 -0.58 3.81
N ILE A 3 3.02 0.15 4.52
CA ILE A 3 3.54 -0.22 5.85
C ILE A 3 2.82 0.54 6.97
N ALA A 4 2.50 1.82 6.73
CA ALA A 4 1.90 2.71 7.72
C ALA A 4 0.58 2.16 8.29
N VAL A 5 -0.22 1.44 7.50
CA VAL A 5 -1.49 0.84 7.95
C VAL A 5 -1.29 -0.16 9.09
N HIS A 6 -0.25 -0.98 9.02
CA HIS A 6 0.10 -1.93 10.07
C HIS A 6 0.61 -1.19 11.32
N MET A 7 1.48 -0.19 11.12
CA MET A 7 2.08 0.56 12.23
C MET A 7 1.05 1.37 13.03
N LEU A 8 0.16 2.09 12.35
CA LEU A 8 -0.82 2.95 13.00
C LEU A 8 -1.95 2.14 13.64
N ALA A 9 -2.34 1.01 13.06
CA ALA A 9 -3.33 0.14 13.68
C ALA A 9 -2.80 -0.61 14.92
N ALA A 10 -1.47 -0.76 15.05
CA ALA A 10 -0.85 -1.52 16.14
C ALA A 10 -0.74 -0.74 17.46
N VAL A 11 -1.00 0.57 17.46
CA VAL A 11 -0.86 1.43 18.64
C VAL A 11 -2.18 2.14 18.98
N PRO A 12 -2.49 2.33 20.28
CA PRO A 12 -3.77 2.92 20.69
C PRO A 12 -3.91 4.41 20.33
N ASN A 13 -2.81 5.07 19.97
CA ASN A 13 -2.76 6.47 19.58
C ASN A 13 -2.48 6.67 18.07
N GLY A 14 -2.71 5.64 17.26
CA GLY A 14 -2.65 5.76 15.80
C GLY A 14 -3.76 6.68 15.28
N THR A 15 -3.45 7.45 14.25
CA THR A 15 -4.40 8.42 13.66
C THR A 15 -4.82 7.98 12.26
N TYR A 16 -4.22 8.55 11.21
CA TYR A 16 -4.63 8.35 9.83
C TYR A 16 -3.46 7.90 8.97
N VAL A 17 -3.76 7.05 8.00
CA VAL A 17 -2.80 6.69 6.95
C VAL A 17 -2.94 7.67 5.79
N GLU A 18 -1.83 7.94 5.11
CA GLU A 18 -1.80 8.85 3.97
C GLU A 18 -1.53 8.10 2.66
N CYS A 19 -2.12 8.62 1.59
CA CYS A 19 -1.84 8.22 0.22
C CYS A 19 -2.04 9.41 -0.72
N PHE A 20 -1.41 9.35 -1.90
CA PHE A 20 -1.71 10.27 -2.98
C PHE A 20 -2.67 9.54 -3.94
N PRO A 21 -3.92 10.02 -4.11
CA PRO A 21 -4.90 9.34 -4.97
C PRO A 21 -4.59 9.52 -6.46
N ASP A 22 -3.84 10.56 -6.82
CA ASP A 22 -3.41 10.85 -8.19
C ASP A 22 -2.29 9.88 -8.64
N PRO A 23 -2.54 9.02 -9.64
CA PRO A 23 -1.54 8.09 -10.17
C PRO A 23 -0.33 8.76 -10.84
N GLU A 24 -0.47 9.98 -11.35
CA GLU A 24 0.67 10.71 -11.92
C GLU A 24 1.61 11.19 -10.80
N ARG A 25 1.05 11.49 -9.63
CA ARG A 25 1.82 11.86 -8.44
C ARG A 25 2.45 10.66 -7.74
N ASP A 26 1.69 9.59 -7.53
CA ASP A 26 2.15 8.36 -6.87
C ASP A 26 1.70 7.11 -7.63
N PRO A 27 2.51 6.64 -8.59
CA PRO A 27 2.22 5.43 -9.34
C PRO A 27 2.35 4.16 -8.50
N LEU A 28 3.02 4.22 -7.34
CA LEU A 28 3.19 3.06 -6.47
C LEU A 28 1.88 2.74 -5.75
N TRP A 29 1.25 3.73 -5.13
CA TRP A 29 -0.04 3.51 -4.50
C TRP A 29 -1.13 3.11 -5.51
N ALA A 30 -1.10 3.70 -6.70
CA ALA A 30 -2.12 3.50 -7.72
C ALA A 30 -2.18 2.05 -8.25
N GLY A 31 -1.06 1.32 -8.28
CA GLY A 31 -1.12 -0.05 -8.80
C GLY A 31 0.13 -0.91 -8.64
N PHE A 32 1.05 -0.60 -7.73
CA PHE A 32 2.18 -1.48 -7.46
C PHE A 32 1.80 -2.69 -6.58
N ILE A 33 0.81 -2.50 -5.70
CA ILE A 33 0.27 -3.57 -4.86
C ILE A 33 -0.98 -4.15 -5.53
N THR A 34 -0.93 -5.41 -5.97
CA THR A 34 -2.01 -6.05 -6.74
C THR A 34 -3.20 -6.43 -5.87
N ASN A 35 -2.97 -6.78 -4.62
CA ASN A 35 -3.98 -7.17 -3.64
C ASN A 35 -4.34 -6.04 -2.65
N ARG A 36 -4.23 -4.78 -3.09
CA ARG A 36 -4.46 -3.60 -2.24
C ARG A 36 -5.85 -3.64 -1.59
N ALA A 37 -5.89 -3.47 -0.27
CA ALA A 37 -7.16 -3.37 0.46
C ALA A 37 -8.01 -2.21 -0.10
N PRO A 38 -9.32 -2.42 -0.33
CA PRO A 38 -10.20 -1.37 -0.82
C PRO A 38 -10.39 -0.30 0.24
N ILE A 39 -10.42 0.97 -0.19
CA ILE A 39 -10.88 2.07 0.66
C ILE A 39 -12.40 2.17 0.54
N ARG A 40 -13.11 2.10 1.67
CA ARG A 40 -14.58 2.27 1.74
C ARG A 40 -14.89 3.27 2.83
N ASP A 41 -15.71 4.27 2.52
CA ASP A 41 -16.12 5.33 3.45
C ASP A 41 -14.94 6.01 4.18
N GLY A 42 -13.83 6.21 3.45
CA GLY A 42 -12.61 6.82 3.98
C GLY A 42 -11.75 5.90 4.87
N ILE A 43 -12.15 4.64 5.05
CA ILE A 43 -11.44 3.65 5.87
C ILE A 43 -10.76 2.61 4.98
N ILE A 44 -9.56 2.19 5.39
CA ILE A 44 -8.83 1.08 4.79
C ILE A 44 -8.60 0.00 5.85
N GLU A 45 -8.75 -1.26 5.45
CA GLU A 45 -8.50 -2.40 6.32
C GLU A 45 -7.00 -2.76 6.36
N VAL A 46 -6.57 -3.27 7.51
CA VAL A 46 -5.23 -3.84 7.67
C VAL A 46 -5.21 -5.21 6.98
N PRO A 47 -4.28 -5.48 6.04
CA PRO A 47 -4.12 -6.81 5.47
C PRO A 47 -3.87 -7.87 6.56
N GLN A 48 -4.51 -9.04 6.44
CA GLN A 48 -4.46 -10.12 7.44
C GLN A 48 -3.47 -11.25 7.06
N GLY A 49 -2.80 -11.15 5.91
CA GLY A 49 -1.80 -12.14 5.48
C GLY A 49 -0.50 -12.07 6.29
N PRO A 50 0.37 -13.10 6.23
CA PRO A 50 1.66 -13.10 6.91
C PRO A 50 2.53 -11.88 6.55
N GLY A 51 3.32 -11.40 7.52
CA GLY A 51 4.13 -10.20 7.34
C GLY A 51 3.25 -8.98 7.07
N PHE A 52 3.44 -8.34 5.92
CA PHE A 52 2.61 -7.21 5.50
C PHE A 52 1.38 -7.61 4.68
N GLY A 53 1.26 -8.88 4.27
CA GLY A 53 0.16 -9.37 3.46
C GLY A 53 0.03 -8.71 2.08
N LEU A 54 1.14 -8.24 1.50
CA LEU A 54 1.16 -7.51 0.22
C LEU A 54 1.66 -8.37 -0.93
N GLU A 55 1.02 -8.25 -2.08
CA GLU A 55 1.44 -8.84 -3.36
C GLU A 55 1.92 -7.73 -4.30
N LEU A 56 3.12 -7.91 -4.87
CA LEU A 56 3.74 -6.93 -5.77
C LEU A 56 3.44 -7.24 -7.22
N ASP A 57 3.24 -6.19 -8.02
CA ASP A 57 3.26 -6.26 -9.48
C ASP A 57 4.71 -6.42 -9.97
N TRP A 58 5.12 -7.66 -10.20
CA TRP A 58 6.48 -7.99 -10.65
C TRP A 58 6.79 -7.50 -12.06
N ASP A 59 5.79 -7.30 -12.92
CA ASP A 59 6.02 -6.73 -14.26
C ASP A 59 6.45 -5.27 -14.14
N LYS A 60 5.83 -4.49 -13.24
CA LYS A 60 6.27 -3.13 -12.92
C LYS A 60 7.64 -3.10 -12.25
N VAL A 61 7.91 -3.98 -11.28
CA VAL A 61 9.24 -4.09 -10.68
C VAL A 61 10.31 -4.30 -11.76
N ASN A 62 10.08 -5.28 -12.65
CA ASN A 62 11.02 -5.62 -13.72
C ASN A 62 11.18 -4.51 -14.76
N LYS A 63 10.14 -3.71 -15.00
CA LYS A 63 10.17 -2.57 -15.92
C LYS A 63 11.00 -1.40 -15.39
N TYR A 64 10.93 -1.11 -14.08
CA TYR A 64 11.50 0.10 -13.48
C TYR A 64 12.78 -0.12 -12.65
N ARG A 65 13.22 -1.37 -12.44
CA ARG A 65 14.51 -1.67 -11.79
C ARG A 65 15.69 -1.10 -12.60
N LEU A 66 16.73 -0.64 -11.91
CA LEU A 66 17.89 0.06 -12.51
C LEU A 66 19.13 -0.83 -12.70
N ASP A 67 19.11 -2.03 -12.13
CA ASP A 67 20.21 -3.01 -12.11
C ASP A 67 20.09 -4.04 -13.25
N ARG A 68 19.62 -3.60 -14.41
CA ARG A 68 19.68 -4.34 -15.67
C ARG A 68 20.63 -3.67 -16.64
#